data_AF-A0A8S3HHD9-F1
#
_entry.id   AF-A0A8S3HHD9-F1
#
_cell.length_a   1.000
_cell.length_b   1.000
_cell.length_c   1.000
_cell.angle_alpha   90.00
_cell.angle_beta   90.00
_cell.angle_gamma   90.00
#
_symmetry.space_group_name_H-M   'P 1'
#
loop_
_entity.id
_entity.type
_entity.pdbx_description
1 polymer ?
#
loop_
_entity_poly.entity_id
_entity_poly.type
_entity_poly.pdbx_seq_one_letter_code
_entity_poly.pdbx_strand_id
1 'polypeptide(L)'
;PLTRIAVRNSTDFGKSWSEPAVVALPGNSTFDNCAALDGASFFDNETSSWHYLAQCIGNNRRWSLCHYSRPGSDPMLGPFTPNPHNPVVQGGQLWSRICSGTGKHCTSTMYDEGTPEIIQKVNGWFFITFHGWDGPNNKAARGIARTRDFVNYDVAGYDLPNDALFSSLDCNGWNITWNPKSLCVGGGEGSMVKSGDYYYHLIEAPDGTLNCDVTLGEQNWVLGLLRSPTLSARSGEWEQIHYNPAFKPAKKYGCGLQYHRIFRDGDDFFFSMFVIDFGVNNLTMKVWKVVPGKTSFPVIVSYP
;
A
#
# COMPACT_ATOMS: atom_id res chain seq x y z
N PRO A 1 -0.46 9.30 22.62
CA PRO A 1 -1.55 9.78 21.75
C PRO A 1 -2.04 8.61 20.87
N LEU A 2 -3.35 8.35 20.83
CA LEU A 2 -3.92 7.36 19.93
C LEU A 2 -3.82 7.88 18.49
N THR A 3 -3.20 7.12 17.59
CA THR A 3 -3.08 7.50 16.18
C THR A 3 -4.38 7.15 15.46
N ARG A 4 -4.95 8.13 14.75
CA ARG A 4 -6.25 8.05 14.08
C ARG A 4 -6.11 8.31 12.59
N ILE A 5 -7.12 7.91 11.83
CA ILE A 5 -7.23 8.21 10.41
C ILE A 5 -8.20 9.36 10.22
N ALA A 6 -7.73 10.38 9.51
CA ALA A 6 -8.55 11.49 9.07
C ALA A 6 -8.49 11.60 7.55
N VAL A 7 -9.61 12.00 6.96
CA VAL A 7 -9.75 12.28 5.53
C VAL A 7 -10.05 13.76 5.34
N ARG A 8 -9.72 14.27 4.15
CA ARG A 8 -10.05 15.61 3.68
C ARG A 8 -10.61 15.48 2.28
N ASN A 9 -11.51 16.37 1.91
CA ASN A 9 -12.03 16.46 0.55
C ASN A 9 -11.44 17.68 -0.16
N SER A 10 -11.26 17.57 -1.47
CA SER A 10 -10.92 18.66 -2.37
C SER A 10 -11.82 18.59 -3.60
N THR A 11 -12.32 19.74 -4.04
CA THR A 11 -13.15 19.87 -5.26
C THR A 11 -12.42 20.59 -6.40
N ASP A 12 -11.13 20.91 -6.20
CA ASP A 12 -10.31 21.69 -7.12
C ASP A 12 -8.94 21.05 -7.38
N PHE A 13 -8.92 19.71 -7.39
CA PHE A 13 -7.73 18.87 -7.66
C PHE A 13 -6.60 19.08 -6.65
N GLY A 14 -6.95 19.26 -5.37
CA GLY A 14 -6.01 19.35 -4.26
C GLY A 14 -5.44 20.75 -4.02
N LYS A 15 -5.98 21.80 -4.65
CA LYS A 15 -5.55 23.19 -4.41
C LYS A 15 -6.07 23.70 -3.07
N SER A 16 -7.30 23.37 -2.72
CA SER A 16 -7.90 23.60 -1.41
C SER A 16 -8.40 22.29 -0.81
N TRP A 17 -8.46 22.26 0.52
CA TRP A 17 -8.86 21.10 1.29
C TRP A 17 -9.86 21.50 2.37
N SER A 18 -10.86 20.65 2.58
CA SER A 18 -11.75 20.77 3.73
C SER A 18 -10.98 20.64 5.06
N GLU A 19 -11.64 21.01 6.15
CA GLU A 19 -11.23 20.55 7.48
C GLU A 19 -11.19 19.01 7.53
N PRO A 20 -10.29 18.43 8.35
CA PRO A 20 -10.15 16.99 8.44
C PRO A 20 -11.33 16.38 9.19
N ALA A 21 -11.93 15.32 8.62
CA ALA A 21 -12.90 14.48 9.31
C ALA A 21 -12.23 13.18 9.78
N VAL A 22 -12.40 12.83 11.05
CA VAL A 22 -11.89 11.56 11.59
C VAL A 22 -12.81 10.43 11.12
N VAL A 23 -12.24 9.43 10.45
CA VAL A 23 -12.98 8.27 9.92
C VAL A 23 -12.68 6.98 10.65
N ALA A 24 -11.48 6.82 11.20
CA ALA A 24 -11.16 5.63 12.00
C ALA A 24 -10.38 6.02 13.25
N LEU A 25 -10.71 5.34 14.34
CA LEU A 25 -10.04 5.42 15.63
C LEU A 25 -9.48 4.03 15.96
N PRO A 26 -8.40 3.96 16.76
CA PRO A 26 -8.00 2.71 17.38
C PRO A 26 -9.18 2.08 18.12
N GLY A 27 -9.25 0.76 18.10
CA GLY A 27 -10.26 0.01 18.82
C GLY A 27 -9.93 -0.10 20.31
N ASN A 28 -10.62 -1.02 20.98
CA ASN A 28 -10.40 -1.29 22.40
C ASN A 28 -9.81 -2.70 22.64
N SER A 29 -9.50 -3.45 21.58
CA SER A 29 -8.97 -4.82 21.69
C SER A 29 -7.46 -4.81 21.91
N THR A 30 -6.90 -5.95 22.31
CA THR A 30 -5.43 -6.10 22.48
C THR A 30 -4.64 -5.99 21.17
N PHE A 31 -5.31 -5.98 20.01
CA PHE A 31 -4.69 -6.01 18.68
C PHE A 31 -4.82 -4.69 17.91
N ASP A 32 -5.68 -3.77 18.34
CA ASP A 32 -5.97 -2.52 17.62
C ASP A 32 -6.10 -1.29 18.53
N ASN A 33 -5.78 -1.42 19.83
CA ASN A 33 -5.90 -0.34 20.81
C ASN A 33 -4.81 0.73 20.78
N CYS A 34 -3.75 0.55 20.00
CA CYS A 34 -2.63 1.49 19.97
C CYS A 34 -2.72 2.44 18.77
N ALA A 35 -2.91 1.90 17.57
CA ALA A 35 -3.01 2.72 16.36
C ALA A 35 -3.90 2.08 15.30
N ALA A 36 -4.59 2.95 14.55
CA ALA A 36 -5.12 2.68 13.23
C ALA A 36 -4.50 3.72 12.30
N LEU A 37 -3.71 3.26 11.35
CA LEU A 37 -2.95 4.09 10.41
C LEU A 37 -2.85 3.38 9.07
N ASP A 38 -2.25 4.04 8.09
CA ASP A 38 -1.91 3.58 6.74
C ASP A 38 -2.89 2.58 6.13
N GLY A 39 -3.74 3.06 5.24
CA GLY A 39 -4.78 2.24 4.64
C GLY A 39 -5.38 2.89 3.41
N ALA A 40 -6.43 2.28 2.91
CA ALA A 40 -7.15 2.77 1.73
C ALA A 40 -8.65 2.75 1.97
N SER A 41 -9.32 3.76 1.43
CA SER A 41 -10.76 3.83 1.35
C SER A 41 -11.25 3.32 -0.01
N PHE A 42 -12.41 2.69 -0.03
CA PHE A 42 -13.07 2.20 -1.24
C PHE A 42 -14.58 2.43 -1.12
N PHE A 43 -15.19 3.04 -2.13
CA PHE A 43 -16.64 3.19 -2.18
C PHE A 43 -17.27 2.03 -2.95
N ASP A 44 -18.10 1.24 -2.27
CA ASP A 44 -18.85 0.15 -2.87
C ASP A 44 -20.23 0.63 -3.35
N ASN A 45 -20.35 0.86 -4.65
CA ASN A 45 -21.59 1.29 -5.28
C ASN A 45 -22.77 0.31 -5.05
N GLU A 46 -22.50 -1.00 -4.98
CA GLU A 46 -23.57 -2.00 -4.82
C GLU A 46 -24.28 -1.88 -3.46
N THR A 47 -23.52 -1.54 -2.42
CA THR A 47 -24.04 -1.38 -1.05
C THR A 47 -24.21 0.09 -0.66
N SER A 48 -23.79 1.02 -1.53
CA SER A 48 -23.73 2.46 -1.25
C SER A 48 -23.02 2.75 0.07
N SER A 49 -21.86 2.12 0.27
CA SER A 49 -21.09 2.26 1.50
C SER A 49 -19.61 2.46 1.25
N TRP A 50 -18.98 3.24 2.11
CA TRP A 50 -17.53 3.35 2.18
C TRP A 50 -16.97 2.23 3.05
N HIS A 51 -15.88 1.64 2.56
CA HIS A 51 -15.01 0.74 3.29
C HIS A 51 -13.68 1.43 3.51
N TYR A 52 -13.12 1.28 4.70
CA TYR A 52 -11.75 1.69 5.00
C TYR A 52 -11.02 0.48 5.59
N LEU A 53 -9.98 0.03 4.92
CA LEU A 53 -9.08 -1.00 5.44
C LEU A 53 -7.80 -0.32 5.88
N ALA A 54 -7.44 -0.48 7.14
CA ALA A 54 -6.28 0.15 7.77
C ALA A 54 -5.34 -0.91 8.33
N GLN A 55 -4.06 -0.59 8.42
CA GLN A 55 -3.20 -1.32 9.34
C GLN A 55 -3.46 -0.86 10.78
N CYS A 56 -3.53 -1.82 11.68
CA CYS A 56 -3.74 -1.58 13.10
C CYS A 56 -2.75 -2.37 13.92
N ILE A 57 -2.45 -1.84 15.12
CA ILE A 57 -1.55 -2.46 16.07
C ILE A 57 -2.09 -2.27 17.47
N GLY A 58 -1.82 -3.26 18.31
CA GLY A 58 -2.12 -3.21 19.73
C GLY A 58 -0.91 -3.63 20.56
N ASN A 59 -1.19 -4.09 21.77
CA ASN A 59 -0.18 -4.46 22.75
C ASN A 59 0.73 -5.61 22.30
N ASN A 60 0.29 -6.44 21.35
CA ASN A 60 1.09 -7.53 20.78
C ASN A 60 2.20 -7.06 19.81
N ARG A 61 2.20 -5.77 19.42
CA ARG A 61 3.17 -5.15 18.51
C ARG A 61 3.32 -5.87 17.16
N ARG A 62 2.21 -6.38 16.61
CA ARG A 62 2.14 -6.94 15.26
C ARG A 62 1.15 -6.15 14.43
N TRP A 63 1.55 -5.75 13.23
CA TRP A 63 0.62 -5.14 12.29
C TRP A 63 -0.42 -6.17 11.87
N SER A 64 -1.67 -5.72 11.89
CA SER A 64 -2.87 -6.47 11.59
C SER A 64 -3.75 -5.61 10.69
N LEU A 65 -4.79 -6.17 10.06
CA LEU A 65 -5.74 -5.39 9.28
C LEU A 65 -7.02 -5.14 10.10
N CYS A 66 -7.46 -3.90 10.11
CA CYS A 66 -8.73 -3.48 10.71
C CYS A 66 -9.62 -2.85 9.63
N HIS A 67 -10.89 -3.26 9.62
CA HIS A 67 -11.90 -2.78 8.68
C HIS A 67 -12.88 -1.86 9.39
N TYR A 68 -13.30 -0.81 8.69
CA TYR A 68 -14.33 0.13 9.10
C TYR A 68 -15.26 0.38 7.92
N SER A 69 -16.55 0.59 8.16
CA SER A 69 -17.50 0.94 7.11
C SER A 69 -18.43 2.08 7.48
N ARG A 70 -18.94 2.77 6.46
CA ARG A 70 -19.92 3.83 6.62
C ARG A 70 -20.95 3.79 5.50
N PRO A 71 -22.26 3.70 5.80
CA PRO A 71 -23.28 3.83 4.77
C PRO A 71 -23.38 5.28 4.26
N GLY A 72 -23.76 5.44 3.00
CA GLY A 72 -23.92 6.73 2.33
C GLY A 72 -22.71 7.13 1.49
N SER A 73 -22.92 8.09 0.60
CA SER A 73 -21.91 8.54 -0.38
C SER A 73 -20.87 9.51 0.19
N ASP A 74 -21.13 10.15 1.32
CA ASP A 74 -20.22 11.13 1.91
C ASP A 74 -19.40 10.52 3.07
N PRO A 75 -18.07 10.31 2.88
CA PRO A 75 -17.21 9.77 3.92
C PRO A 75 -16.90 10.79 5.03
N MET A 76 -17.20 12.08 4.83
CA MET A 76 -16.85 13.17 5.75
C MET A 76 -17.83 13.35 6.91
N LEU A 77 -18.99 12.68 6.89
CA LEU A 77 -20.08 12.85 7.85
C LEU A 77 -19.83 12.20 9.24
N GLY A 78 -18.57 11.89 9.55
CA GLY A 78 -18.13 11.38 10.85
C GLY A 78 -17.49 9.99 10.81
N PRO A 79 -17.17 9.44 11.99
CA PRO A 79 -16.46 8.17 12.10
C PRO A 79 -17.16 7.01 11.42
N PHE A 80 -16.38 6.08 10.89
CA PHE A 80 -16.86 4.82 10.34
C PHE A 80 -17.11 3.84 11.49
N THR A 81 -18.04 2.92 11.28
CA THR A 81 -18.32 1.83 12.21
C THR A 81 -17.24 0.76 12.08
N PRO A 82 -16.52 0.41 13.16
CA PRO A 82 -15.54 -0.67 13.12
C PRO A 82 -16.21 -2.02 12.87
N ASN A 83 -15.55 -2.90 12.14
CA ASN A 83 -15.99 -4.29 12.01
C ASN A 83 -15.96 -4.95 13.40
N PRO A 84 -17.02 -5.66 13.84
CA PRO A 84 -17.03 -6.37 15.11
C PRO A 84 -15.96 -7.47 15.21
N HIS A 85 -15.41 -7.90 14.08
CA HIS A 85 -14.31 -8.87 14.00
C HIS A 85 -12.92 -8.23 13.96
N ASN A 86 -12.77 -6.92 14.21
CA ASN A 86 -11.44 -6.31 14.23
C ASN A 86 -10.53 -6.93 15.32
N PRO A 87 -9.24 -7.22 15.00
CA PRO A 87 -8.64 -7.13 13.66
C PRO A 87 -9.19 -8.24 12.75
N VAL A 88 -9.62 -7.85 11.55
CA VAL A 88 -10.17 -8.78 10.57
C VAL A 88 -9.13 -9.74 10.00
N VAL A 89 -7.85 -9.36 10.11
CA VAL A 89 -6.70 -10.22 9.81
C VAL A 89 -5.64 -9.98 10.87
N GLN A 90 -5.17 -11.03 11.52
CA GLN A 90 -4.04 -10.95 12.46
C GLN A 90 -2.70 -11.06 11.73
N GLY A 91 -1.67 -10.41 12.27
CA GLY A 91 -0.29 -10.51 11.81
C GLY A 91 0.20 -11.95 11.54
N GLY A 92 0.51 -12.27 10.28
CA GLY A 92 0.96 -13.57 9.78
C GLY A 92 -0.16 -14.51 9.28
N GLN A 93 -1.44 -14.17 9.48
CA GLN A 93 -2.56 -15.04 9.12
C GLN A 93 -2.66 -15.30 7.60
N LEU A 94 -2.41 -14.29 6.77
CA LEU A 94 -2.44 -14.45 5.31
C LEU A 94 -1.08 -14.93 4.81
N TRP A 95 0.01 -14.39 5.35
CA TRP A 95 1.36 -14.74 4.92
C TRP A 95 1.71 -16.22 5.17
N SER A 96 1.28 -16.79 6.30
CA SER A 96 1.48 -18.21 6.58
C SER A 96 0.85 -19.14 5.52
N ARG A 97 -0.20 -18.67 4.83
CA ARG A 97 -0.87 -19.39 3.75
C ARG A 97 -0.23 -19.10 2.40
N ILE A 98 0.08 -17.83 2.09
CA ILE A 98 0.76 -17.41 0.84
C ILE A 98 2.13 -18.10 0.70
N CYS A 99 2.91 -18.08 1.78
CA CYS A 99 4.27 -18.64 1.81
C CYS A 99 4.28 -20.15 2.11
N SER A 100 3.12 -20.81 2.15
CA SER A 100 3.05 -22.25 2.36
C SER A 100 3.44 -23.00 1.08
N GLY A 101 4.40 -23.91 1.18
CA GLY A 101 4.84 -24.77 0.08
C GLY A 101 6.19 -24.37 -0.52
N THR A 102 6.61 -25.12 -1.54
CA THR A 102 7.91 -24.94 -2.20
C THR A 102 7.84 -23.91 -3.32
N GLY A 103 8.96 -23.21 -3.55
CA GLY A 103 9.09 -22.26 -4.67
C GLY A 103 8.33 -20.94 -4.51
N LYS A 104 7.93 -20.58 -3.29
CA LYS A 104 7.32 -19.27 -2.99
C LYS A 104 8.37 -18.18 -2.96
N HIS A 105 8.00 -16.97 -3.38
CA HIS A 105 8.82 -15.76 -3.36
C HIS A 105 8.65 -14.95 -2.07
N CYS A 106 8.41 -15.66 -0.97
CA CYS A 106 8.35 -15.13 0.38
C CYS A 106 8.81 -16.19 1.37
N THR A 107 9.13 -15.77 2.58
CA THR A 107 9.64 -16.63 3.65
C THR A 107 8.49 -17.12 4.53
N SER A 108 8.63 -18.32 5.11
CA SER A 108 7.62 -18.90 6.01
C SER A 108 7.47 -18.14 7.33
N THR A 109 8.41 -17.25 7.65
CA THR A 109 8.40 -16.40 8.84
C THR A 109 7.85 -15.00 8.57
N MET A 110 7.29 -14.74 7.39
CA MET A 110 6.72 -13.44 7.05
C MET A 110 5.44 -13.15 7.84
N TYR A 111 5.31 -11.93 8.34
CA TYR A 111 4.19 -11.43 9.14
C TYR A 111 3.86 -9.97 8.76
N ASP A 112 3.08 -9.26 9.58
CA ASP A 112 2.72 -7.84 9.41
C ASP A 112 1.94 -7.57 8.11
N GLU A 113 0.71 -8.08 8.02
CA GLU A 113 -0.25 -7.59 7.04
C GLU A 113 -0.53 -6.12 7.31
N GLY A 114 0.13 -5.25 6.55
CA GLY A 114 0.04 -3.81 6.72
C GLY A 114 -0.04 -3.05 5.40
N THR A 115 -0.10 -1.72 5.51
CA THR A 115 -0.32 -0.77 4.40
C THR A 115 -1.30 -1.26 3.33
N PRO A 116 -2.52 -1.70 3.72
CA PRO A 116 -3.45 -2.31 2.80
C PRO A 116 -3.96 -1.34 1.73
N GLU A 117 -4.37 -1.92 0.60
CA GLU A 117 -5.13 -1.24 -0.44
C GLU A 117 -6.25 -2.13 -0.98
N ILE A 118 -7.47 -1.61 -1.04
CA ILE A 118 -8.58 -2.25 -1.76
C ILE A 118 -8.51 -1.78 -3.22
N ILE A 119 -8.06 -2.65 -4.13
CA ILE A 119 -7.79 -2.29 -5.53
C ILE A 119 -9.09 -2.18 -6.33
N GLN A 120 -9.98 -3.16 -6.16
CA GLN A 120 -11.22 -3.27 -6.92
C GLN A 120 -12.20 -4.24 -6.26
N LYS A 121 -13.46 -4.16 -6.68
CA LYS A 121 -14.50 -5.16 -6.40
C LYS A 121 -15.01 -5.75 -7.72
N VAL A 122 -14.95 -7.08 -7.86
CA VAL A 122 -15.43 -7.79 -9.06
C VAL A 122 -16.21 -9.03 -8.64
N ASN A 123 -17.42 -9.22 -9.17
CA ASN A 123 -18.30 -10.36 -8.85
C ASN A 123 -18.52 -10.54 -7.33
N GLY A 124 -18.61 -9.43 -6.59
CA GLY A 124 -18.75 -9.37 -5.14
C GLY A 124 -17.48 -9.69 -4.34
N TRP A 125 -16.31 -9.84 -4.98
CA TRP A 125 -15.02 -10.00 -4.30
C TRP A 125 -14.24 -8.69 -4.30
N PHE A 126 -13.83 -8.24 -3.12
CA PHE A 126 -12.84 -7.18 -2.93
C PHE A 126 -11.43 -7.76 -3.05
N PHE A 127 -10.59 -7.17 -3.88
CA PHE A 127 -9.18 -7.54 -4.01
C PHE A 127 -8.33 -6.57 -3.22
N ILE A 128 -7.49 -7.11 -2.34
CA ILE A 128 -6.75 -6.34 -1.34
C ILE A 128 -5.28 -6.70 -1.42
N THR A 129 -4.42 -5.69 -1.58
CA THR A 129 -2.96 -5.88 -1.37
C THR A 129 -2.55 -5.40 0.00
N PHE A 130 -1.44 -5.93 0.48
CA PHE A 130 -0.84 -5.61 1.78
C PHE A 130 0.64 -5.98 1.74
N HIS A 131 1.45 -5.37 2.59
CA HIS A 131 2.85 -5.78 2.74
C HIS A 131 2.99 -6.96 3.70
N GLY A 132 4.19 -7.52 3.73
CA GLY A 132 4.67 -8.44 4.73
C GLY A 132 6.11 -8.13 5.09
N TRP A 133 6.45 -8.40 6.34
CA TRP A 133 7.78 -8.20 6.89
C TRP A 133 8.30 -9.48 7.54
N ASP A 134 9.56 -9.77 7.27
CA ASP A 134 10.32 -10.85 7.88
C ASP A 134 11.62 -10.27 8.43
N GLY A 135 11.51 -9.64 9.61
CA GLY A 135 12.65 -9.06 10.32
C GLY A 135 13.86 -9.98 10.46
N PRO A 136 13.71 -11.27 10.85
CA PRO A 136 14.83 -12.21 10.95
C PRO A 136 15.66 -12.38 9.68
N ASN A 137 15.03 -12.46 8.50
CA ASN A 137 15.75 -12.60 7.23
C ASN A 137 15.92 -11.26 6.49
N ASN A 138 15.44 -10.17 7.08
CA ASN A 138 15.45 -8.84 6.51
C ASN A 138 14.82 -8.80 5.10
N LYS A 139 13.63 -9.41 4.99
CA LYS A 139 12.87 -9.54 3.75
C LYS A 139 11.48 -8.93 3.87
N ALA A 140 11.01 -8.34 2.79
CA ALA A 140 9.67 -7.81 2.64
C ALA A 140 9.04 -8.35 1.35
N ALA A 141 7.71 -8.35 1.31
CA ALA A 141 6.97 -8.70 0.10
C ALA A 141 5.62 -7.97 0.06
N ARG A 142 5.03 -7.85 -1.12
CA ARG A 142 3.63 -7.45 -1.29
C ARG A 142 2.80 -8.70 -1.57
N GLY A 143 1.75 -8.89 -0.79
CA GLY A 143 0.77 -9.94 -0.97
C GLY A 143 -0.51 -9.41 -1.59
N ILE A 144 -1.37 -10.33 -2.02
CA ILE A 144 -2.74 -10.04 -2.41
C ILE A 144 -3.66 -11.14 -1.87
N ALA A 145 -4.83 -10.74 -1.40
CA ALA A 145 -5.93 -11.60 -1.01
C ALA A 145 -7.23 -11.06 -1.58
N ARG A 146 -8.29 -11.86 -1.51
CA ARG A 146 -9.65 -11.38 -1.76
C ARG A 146 -10.61 -11.77 -0.66
N THR A 147 -11.66 -11.00 -0.49
CA THR A 147 -12.72 -11.23 0.51
C THR A 147 -14.08 -10.77 -0.03
N ARG A 148 -15.18 -11.32 0.49
CA ARG A 148 -16.53 -10.82 0.23
C ARG A 148 -17.10 -9.99 1.37
N ASP A 149 -16.58 -10.21 2.58
CA ASP A 149 -17.17 -9.75 3.84
C ASP A 149 -16.16 -9.06 4.77
N PHE A 150 -14.90 -8.94 4.33
CA PHE A 150 -13.77 -8.46 5.13
C PHE A 150 -13.48 -9.31 6.37
N VAL A 151 -13.95 -10.56 6.44
CA VAL A 151 -13.68 -11.49 7.56
C VAL A 151 -13.01 -12.77 7.03
N ASN A 152 -13.52 -13.29 5.93
CA ASN A 152 -13.02 -14.50 5.28
C ASN A 152 -12.19 -14.13 4.06
N TYR A 153 -10.94 -14.58 4.03
CA TYR A 153 -9.97 -14.22 2.99
C TYR A 153 -9.45 -15.45 2.22
N ASP A 154 -9.43 -15.32 0.90
CA ASP A 154 -8.74 -16.23 -0.01
C ASP A 154 -7.39 -15.65 -0.40
N VAL A 155 -6.34 -16.48 -0.35
CA VAL A 155 -4.98 -16.11 -0.80
C VAL A 155 -4.50 -16.94 -2.00
N ALA A 156 -5.35 -17.84 -2.50
CA ALA A 156 -5.10 -18.70 -3.64
C ALA A 156 -6.41 -18.90 -4.42
N GLY A 157 -6.29 -19.17 -5.72
CA GLY A 157 -7.42 -19.25 -6.64
C GLY A 157 -7.01 -18.84 -8.06
N TYR A 158 -7.93 -18.95 -9.02
CA TYR A 158 -7.65 -18.66 -10.44
C TYR A 158 -7.16 -17.23 -10.71
N ASP A 159 -7.60 -16.28 -9.91
CA ASP A 159 -7.38 -14.83 -10.01
C ASP A 159 -6.38 -14.30 -8.97
N LEU A 160 -5.68 -15.20 -8.27
CA LEU A 160 -4.65 -14.88 -7.29
C LEU A 160 -3.34 -15.59 -7.65
N PRO A 161 -2.17 -15.00 -7.32
CA PRO A 161 -0.89 -15.54 -7.73
C PRO A 161 -0.52 -16.85 -7.02
N ASN A 162 -1.21 -17.18 -5.91
CA ASN A 162 -0.80 -18.24 -5.00
C ASN A 162 0.68 -18.06 -4.61
N ASP A 163 1.14 -16.83 -4.43
CA ASP A 163 2.52 -16.45 -4.14
C ASP A 163 2.56 -14.96 -3.73
N ALA A 164 3.74 -14.44 -3.38
CA ALA A 164 3.94 -13.00 -3.30
C ALA A 164 3.71 -12.33 -4.67
N LEU A 165 3.03 -11.19 -4.66
CA LEU A 165 2.83 -10.34 -5.83
C LEU A 165 4.10 -9.58 -6.19
N PHE A 166 4.90 -9.21 -5.19
CA PHE A 166 6.19 -8.52 -5.35
C PHE A 166 7.15 -8.94 -4.24
N SER A 167 8.43 -9.11 -4.54
CA SER A 167 9.48 -9.44 -3.55
C SER A 167 10.83 -8.80 -3.91
N SER A 168 11.87 -9.10 -3.14
CA SER A 168 13.24 -8.67 -3.48
C SER A 168 13.70 -9.10 -4.89
N LEU A 169 13.13 -10.19 -5.44
CA LEU A 169 13.41 -10.64 -6.81
C LEU A 169 13.13 -9.53 -7.84
N ASP A 170 12.06 -8.77 -7.65
CA ASP A 170 11.58 -7.77 -8.60
C ASP A 170 12.43 -6.48 -8.61
N CYS A 171 12.92 -6.05 -7.44
CA CYS A 171 13.66 -4.80 -7.30
C CYS A 171 15.18 -4.92 -7.36
N ASN A 172 15.74 -6.11 -7.16
CA ASN A 172 17.21 -6.28 -7.20
C ASN A 172 17.82 -5.88 -8.56
N GLY A 173 17.07 -5.99 -9.65
CA GLY A 173 17.50 -5.61 -10.99
C GLY A 173 17.25 -4.14 -11.37
N TRP A 174 16.70 -3.33 -10.47
CA TRP A 174 16.44 -1.91 -10.76
C TRP A 174 17.74 -1.12 -10.93
N ASN A 175 17.67 -0.05 -11.74
CA ASN A 175 18.79 0.83 -12.07
C ASN A 175 19.13 1.79 -10.91
N ILE A 176 19.57 1.21 -9.80
CA ILE A 176 20.02 1.91 -8.61
C ILE A 176 21.14 1.13 -7.91
N THR A 177 22.06 1.85 -7.29
CA THR A 177 23.07 1.24 -6.43
C THR A 177 22.45 0.96 -5.06
N TRP A 178 22.02 -0.29 -4.87
CA TRP A 178 21.58 -0.79 -3.57
C TRP A 178 22.72 -0.85 -2.56
N ASN A 179 22.38 -0.82 -1.27
CA ASN A 179 23.30 -1.15 -0.19
C ASN A 179 23.85 -2.57 -0.40
N PRO A 180 25.17 -2.76 -0.55
CA PRO A 180 25.74 -4.06 -0.87
C PRO A 180 25.59 -5.10 0.25
N LYS A 181 25.25 -4.68 1.48
CA LYS A 181 25.07 -5.59 2.62
C LYS A 181 23.68 -6.23 2.67
N SER A 182 22.67 -5.55 2.14
CA SER A 182 21.25 -5.96 2.25
C SER A 182 20.58 -6.19 0.90
N LEU A 183 21.05 -5.50 -0.15
CA LEU A 183 20.36 -5.36 -1.43
C LEU A 183 18.93 -4.82 -1.23
N CYS A 184 18.07 -4.94 -2.24
CA CYS A 184 16.65 -4.65 -2.03
C CYS A 184 16.06 -5.67 -1.06
N VAL A 185 15.33 -5.20 -0.04
CA VAL A 185 14.68 -6.10 0.93
C VAL A 185 13.33 -6.62 0.40
N GLY A 186 12.72 -5.93 -0.57
CA GLY A 186 11.42 -6.23 -1.14
C GLY A 186 10.48 -5.03 -1.06
N GLY A 187 9.17 -5.27 -1.06
CA GLY A 187 8.17 -4.20 -1.18
C GLY A 187 7.37 -3.95 0.09
N GLY A 188 7.07 -2.67 0.34
CA GLY A 188 6.24 -2.22 1.45
C GLY A 188 4.85 -1.75 1.01
N GLU A 189 4.55 -0.47 1.25
CA GLU A 189 3.42 0.24 0.65
C GLU A 189 3.42 0.13 -0.88
N GLY A 190 2.23 -0.13 -1.42
CA GLY A 190 2.00 -0.12 -2.84
C GLY A 190 0.59 0.33 -3.15
N SER A 191 0.43 0.94 -4.32
CA SER A 191 -0.86 1.31 -4.87
C SER A 191 -1.02 0.83 -6.31
N MET A 192 -2.24 0.44 -6.68
CA MET A 192 -2.56 -0.05 -7.99
C MET A 192 -3.69 0.70 -8.66
N VAL A 193 -3.56 0.87 -9.97
CA VAL A 193 -4.66 1.35 -10.82
C VAL A 193 -4.75 0.50 -12.08
N LYS A 194 -5.98 0.25 -12.53
CA LYS A 194 -6.21 -0.38 -13.83
C LYS A 194 -6.34 0.69 -14.92
N SER A 195 -5.57 0.54 -16.01
CA SER A 195 -5.67 1.41 -17.18
C SER A 195 -5.52 0.57 -18.46
N GLY A 196 -6.57 0.58 -19.29
CA GLY A 196 -6.70 -0.33 -20.42
C GLY A 196 -6.65 -1.80 -19.95
N ASP A 197 -5.81 -2.59 -20.62
CA ASP A 197 -5.66 -4.02 -20.36
C ASP A 197 -4.72 -4.37 -19.21
N TYR A 198 -4.13 -3.37 -18.55
CA TYR A 198 -3.09 -3.58 -17.53
C TYR A 198 -3.48 -3.02 -16.17
N TYR A 199 -3.06 -3.73 -15.13
CA TYR A 199 -2.88 -3.18 -13.79
C TYR A 199 -1.48 -2.58 -13.70
N TYR A 200 -1.38 -1.36 -13.19
CA TYR A 200 -0.13 -0.68 -12.90
C TYR A 200 0.05 -0.65 -11.40
N HIS A 201 1.18 -1.16 -10.93
CA HIS A 201 1.53 -1.24 -9.51
C HIS A 201 2.71 -0.32 -9.23
N LEU A 202 2.45 0.74 -8.47
CA LEU A 202 3.46 1.63 -7.94
C LEU A 202 3.81 1.16 -6.53
N ILE A 203 5.05 0.76 -6.30
CA ILE A 203 5.46 0.10 -5.06
C ILE A 203 6.75 0.67 -4.52
N GLU A 204 6.80 0.89 -3.21
CA GLU A 204 8.03 1.27 -2.54
C GLU A 204 8.94 0.06 -2.36
N ALA A 205 10.24 0.27 -2.49
CA ALA A 205 11.25 -0.73 -2.20
C ALA A 205 12.44 -0.10 -1.47
N PRO A 206 12.72 -0.52 -0.23
CA PRO A 206 13.92 -0.12 0.47
C PRO A 206 15.10 -1.06 0.21
N ASP A 207 16.31 -0.55 0.39
CA ASP A 207 17.41 -1.38 0.89
C ASP A 207 17.53 -1.26 2.40
N GLY A 208 18.26 -2.15 3.06
CA GLY A 208 18.47 -2.02 4.50
C GLY A 208 17.32 -2.61 5.33
N THR A 209 16.17 -1.96 5.43
CA THR A 209 15.04 -2.47 6.25
C THR A 209 13.68 -1.86 5.86
N LEU A 210 12.57 -2.56 6.15
CA LEU A 210 11.23 -1.98 6.06
C LEU A 210 10.84 -1.18 7.32
N ASN A 211 11.62 -1.24 8.40
CA ASN A 211 11.32 -0.60 9.69
C ASN A 211 11.47 0.94 9.72
N CYS A 212 11.33 1.62 8.57
CA CYS A 212 11.39 3.08 8.44
C CYS A 212 12.63 3.69 9.13
N ASP A 213 13.82 3.40 8.60
CA ASP A 213 15.02 4.14 9.00
C ASP A 213 14.95 5.55 8.40
N VAL A 214 14.98 6.58 9.25
CA VAL A 214 14.97 8.01 8.86
C VAL A 214 16.37 8.61 8.76
N THR A 215 17.42 7.80 8.94
CA THR A 215 18.81 8.28 8.90
C THR A 215 19.18 8.71 7.49
N LEU A 216 19.49 9.99 7.34
CA LEU A 216 19.87 10.58 6.06
C LEU A 216 21.14 9.94 5.51
N GLY A 217 21.14 9.59 4.22
CA GLY A 217 22.32 9.06 3.53
C GLY A 217 22.47 7.53 3.57
N GLU A 218 21.75 6.83 4.45
CA GLU A 218 21.97 5.39 4.68
C GLU A 218 21.15 4.54 3.70
N GLN A 219 19.84 4.72 3.72
CA GLN A 219 18.89 3.84 3.07
C GLN A 219 18.32 4.44 1.77
N ASN A 220 18.34 3.65 0.68
CA ASN A 220 17.50 3.91 -0.47
C ASN A 220 16.05 3.55 -0.11
N TRP A 221 15.12 4.44 -0.42
CA TRP A 221 13.67 4.20 -0.39
C TRP A 221 13.11 4.80 -1.67
N VAL A 222 12.79 3.94 -2.62
CA VAL A 222 12.46 4.33 -4.00
C VAL A 222 11.16 3.70 -4.44
N LEU A 223 10.52 4.26 -5.46
CA LEU A 223 9.27 3.70 -6.00
C LEU A 223 9.53 3.10 -7.38
N GLY A 224 9.14 1.84 -7.56
CA GLY A 224 9.10 1.19 -8.87
C GLY A 224 7.69 1.17 -9.44
N LEU A 225 7.58 1.25 -10.76
CA LEU A 225 6.34 1.04 -11.49
C LEU A 225 6.43 -0.27 -12.25
N LEU A 226 5.47 -1.16 -12.04
CA LEU A 226 5.35 -2.44 -12.73
C LEU A 226 3.97 -2.55 -13.36
N ARG A 227 3.81 -3.44 -14.32
CA ARG A 227 2.48 -3.76 -14.86
C ARG A 227 2.26 -5.23 -15.13
N SER A 228 0.99 -5.63 -15.11
CA SER A 228 0.55 -6.98 -15.48
C SER A 228 -0.86 -6.92 -16.05
N PRO A 229 -1.21 -7.76 -17.05
CA PRO A 229 -2.58 -7.87 -17.52
C PRO A 229 -3.52 -8.52 -16.49
N THR A 230 -2.97 -9.21 -15.48
CA THR A 230 -3.75 -9.91 -14.45
C THR A 230 -3.21 -9.66 -13.04
N LEU A 231 -4.08 -9.79 -12.04
CA LEU A 231 -3.66 -9.79 -10.62
C LEU A 231 -3.07 -11.14 -10.17
N SER A 232 -3.12 -12.17 -11.03
CA SER A 232 -2.58 -13.49 -10.77
C SER A 232 -1.08 -13.63 -11.10
N ALA A 233 -0.45 -12.58 -11.64
CA ALA A 233 1.00 -12.56 -11.83
C ALA A 233 1.72 -12.52 -10.48
N ARG A 234 2.67 -13.43 -10.29
CA ARG A 234 3.53 -13.48 -9.09
C ARG A 234 4.81 -12.65 -9.27
N SER A 235 5.55 -12.49 -8.19
CA SER A 235 6.90 -11.94 -8.19
C SER A 235 7.75 -12.56 -9.31
N GLY A 236 8.44 -11.72 -10.08
CA GLY A 236 9.21 -12.10 -11.28
C GLY A 236 8.42 -12.15 -12.58
N GLU A 237 7.08 -12.11 -12.55
CA GLU A 237 6.24 -12.15 -13.76
C GLU A 237 5.64 -10.78 -14.13
N TRP A 238 5.70 -9.81 -13.22
CA TRP A 238 5.30 -8.44 -13.52
C TRP A 238 6.30 -7.79 -14.49
N GLU A 239 5.77 -7.14 -15.52
CA GLU A 239 6.60 -6.39 -16.47
C GLU A 239 7.20 -5.17 -15.77
N GLN A 240 8.53 -5.14 -15.71
CA GLN A 240 9.30 -4.02 -15.20
C GLN A 240 9.31 -2.89 -16.24
N ILE A 241 9.01 -1.67 -15.82
CA ILE A 241 9.26 -0.51 -16.67
C ILE A 241 10.78 -0.30 -16.76
N HIS A 242 11.29 -0.06 -17.98
CA HIS A 242 12.74 -0.06 -18.31
C HIS A 242 13.62 0.84 -17.41
N TYR A 243 13.04 1.82 -16.75
CA TYR A 243 13.75 2.81 -15.94
C TYR A 243 13.45 2.71 -14.45
N ASN A 244 13.02 1.55 -13.95
CA ASN A 244 12.84 1.37 -12.51
C ASN A 244 14.16 1.62 -11.75
N PRO A 245 14.14 2.33 -10.60
CA PRO A 245 12.94 2.89 -9.97
C PRO A 245 12.39 4.12 -10.72
N ALA A 246 11.07 4.17 -10.90
CA ALA A 246 10.35 5.28 -11.52
C ALA A 246 10.47 6.58 -10.70
N PHE A 247 10.60 6.47 -9.37
CA PHE A 247 10.86 7.61 -8.49
C PHE A 247 12.08 7.33 -7.62
N LYS A 248 13.09 8.19 -7.74
CA LYS A 248 14.32 8.17 -6.95
C LYS A 248 14.58 9.56 -6.40
N PRO A 249 14.59 9.76 -5.08
CA PRO A 249 14.93 11.06 -4.51
C PRO A 249 16.41 11.40 -4.78
N ALA A 250 16.71 12.69 -4.94
CA ALA A 250 18.07 13.17 -5.21
C ALA A 250 19.05 12.88 -4.07
N LYS A 251 18.54 12.69 -2.84
CA LYS A 251 19.29 12.24 -1.67
C LYS A 251 18.57 11.06 -1.04
N LYS A 252 19.30 10.22 -0.32
CA LYS A 252 18.73 9.16 0.51
C LYS A 252 18.12 9.79 1.75
N TYR A 253 16.80 9.78 1.82
CA TYR A 253 16.02 10.34 2.92
C TYR A 253 15.45 9.25 3.84
N GLY A 254 15.98 8.03 3.77
CA GLY A 254 15.38 6.91 4.46
C GLY A 254 13.92 6.74 4.04
N CYS A 255 13.03 6.45 4.98
CA CYS A 255 11.58 6.38 4.73
C CYS A 255 10.86 7.73 4.50
N GLY A 256 11.57 8.78 4.09
CA GLY A 256 10.98 10.09 3.78
C GLY A 256 10.02 10.12 2.58
N LEU A 257 10.01 9.06 1.76
CA LEU A 257 9.08 8.84 0.66
C LEU A 257 8.19 7.63 0.97
N GLN A 258 7.03 7.86 1.57
CA GLN A 258 6.11 6.79 1.93
C GLN A 258 4.68 7.17 1.60
N TYR A 259 3.81 6.15 1.62
CA TYR A 259 2.36 6.31 1.57
C TYR A 259 1.91 6.98 0.28
N HIS A 260 2.49 6.54 -0.83
CA HIS A 260 2.12 7.03 -2.15
C HIS A 260 0.83 6.36 -2.63
N ARG A 261 0.04 7.09 -3.41
CA ARG A 261 -1.16 6.54 -4.06
C ARG A 261 -1.17 6.95 -5.52
N ILE A 262 -1.44 5.99 -6.39
CA ILE A 262 -1.96 6.27 -7.73
C ILE A 262 -3.46 5.98 -7.74
N PHE A 263 -4.26 6.94 -8.17
CA PHE A 263 -5.71 6.80 -8.18
C PHE A 263 -6.33 7.51 -9.37
N ARG A 264 -7.60 7.19 -9.65
CA ARG A 264 -8.39 7.82 -10.70
C ARG A 264 -9.47 8.70 -10.08
N ASP A 265 -9.66 9.89 -10.64
CA ASP A 265 -10.80 10.77 -10.36
C ASP A 265 -11.37 11.28 -11.68
N GLY A 266 -12.62 10.90 -11.98
CA GLY A 266 -13.20 11.06 -13.31
C GLY A 266 -12.41 10.31 -14.38
N ASP A 267 -11.97 11.00 -15.44
CA ASP A 267 -11.12 10.46 -16.51
C ASP A 267 -9.62 10.68 -16.28
N ASP A 268 -9.27 11.35 -15.19
CA ASP A 268 -7.91 11.74 -14.87
C ASP A 268 -7.26 10.78 -13.88
N PHE A 269 -5.94 10.65 -14.00
CA PHE A 269 -5.11 9.94 -13.03
C PHE A 269 -4.39 10.94 -12.13
N PHE A 270 -4.23 10.56 -10.88
CA PHE A 270 -3.54 11.34 -9.87
C PHE A 270 -2.52 10.50 -9.15
N PHE A 271 -1.48 11.18 -8.69
CA PHE A 271 -0.44 10.64 -7.86
C PHE A 271 -0.37 11.48 -6.60
N SER A 272 -0.36 10.86 -5.44
CA SER A 272 -0.09 11.54 -4.17
C SER A 272 1.03 10.85 -3.41
N MET A 273 1.74 11.60 -2.58
CA MET A 273 2.67 11.02 -1.61
C MET A 273 2.77 11.94 -0.39
N PHE A 274 3.16 11.37 0.74
CA PHE A 274 3.66 12.16 1.85
C PHE A 274 5.14 12.44 1.65
N VAL A 275 5.51 13.72 1.73
CA VAL A 275 6.90 14.19 1.66
C VAL A 275 7.27 14.74 3.02
N ILE A 276 8.28 14.12 3.64
CA ILE A 276 8.93 14.67 4.83
C ILE A 276 9.97 15.69 4.38
N ASP A 277 9.76 16.96 4.73
CA ASP A 277 10.83 17.96 4.68
C ASP A 277 11.65 17.87 5.98
N PHE A 278 12.76 17.13 5.92
CA PHE A 278 13.68 16.92 7.05
C PHE A 278 14.36 18.21 7.52
N GLY A 279 14.39 19.27 6.70
CA GLY A 279 14.97 20.56 7.10
C GLY A 279 14.09 21.32 8.11
N VAL A 280 12.77 21.03 8.10
CA VAL A 280 11.79 21.72 8.95
C VAL A 280 10.89 20.75 9.73
N ASN A 281 11.16 19.44 9.68
CA ASN A 281 10.33 18.38 10.26
C ASN A 281 8.84 18.53 9.92
N ASN A 282 8.54 18.90 8.67
CA ASN A 282 7.18 19.10 8.21
C ASN A 282 6.76 17.96 7.27
N LEU A 283 5.67 17.29 7.60
CA LEU A 283 5.07 16.24 6.77
C LEU A 283 3.97 16.87 5.93
N THR A 284 4.13 16.87 4.61
CA THR A 284 3.12 17.41 3.69
C THR A 284 2.66 16.33 2.71
N MET A 285 1.35 16.18 2.56
CA MET A 285 0.80 15.40 1.45
C MET A 285 0.80 16.28 0.21
N LYS A 286 1.35 15.78 -0.88
CA LYS A 286 1.29 16.42 -2.18
C LYS A 286 0.46 15.56 -3.11
N VAL A 287 -0.32 16.20 -3.98
CA VAL A 287 -1.15 15.56 -5.00
C VAL A 287 -0.81 16.20 -6.34
N TRP A 288 -0.65 15.38 -7.36
CA TRP A 288 -0.35 15.81 -8.70
C TRP A 288 -1.22 15.06 -9.70
N LYS A 289 -1.62 15.76 -10.75
CA LYS A 289 -2.23 15.12 -11.92
C LYS A 289 -1.16 14.39 -12.71
N VAL A 290 -1.43 13.14 -13.07
CA VAL A 290 -0.60 12.31 -13.93
C VAL A 290 -0.95 12.63 -15.37
N VAL A 291 0.04 13.09 -16.15
CA VAL A 291 -0.12 13.35 -17.58
C VAL A 291 0.73 12.39 -18.41
N PRO A 292 0.26 11.98 -19.60
CA PRO A 292 1.06 11.17 -20.50
C PRO A 292 2.42 11.83 -20.79
N GLY A 293 3.49 11.05 -20.73
CA GLY A 293 4.82 11.52 -21.11
C GLY A 293 4.91 11.83 -22.62
N LYS A 294 5.83 12.72 -22.99
CA LYS A 294 6.16 13.03 -24.40
C LYS A 294 7.01 11.94 -25.09
N THR A 295 7.43 10.93 -24.34
CA THR A 295 8.25 9.79 -24.78
C THR A 295 7.57 8.49 -24.35
N SER A 296 8.17 7.33 -24.65
CA SER A 296 7.73 6.01 -24.17
C SER A 296 7.75 5.82 -22.65
N PHE A 297 7.91 6.90 -21.87
CA PHE A 297 7.73 6.94 -20.43
C PHE A 297 6.27 7.26 -20.11
N PRO A 298 5.58 6.40 -19.34
CA PRO A 298 4.13 6.50 -19.24
C PRO A 298 3.62 7.69 -18.40
N VAL A 299 4.46 8.36 -17.61
CA VAL A 299 3.99 9.40 -16.66
C VAL A 299 4.99 10.53 -16.47
N ILE A 300 4.55 11.77 -16.68
CA ILE A 300 5.19 12.97 -16.10
C ILE A 300 4.28 13.48 -14.99
N VAL A 301 4.86 13.78 -13.83
CA VAL A 301 4.18 14.50 -12.75
C VAL A 301 4.31 15.99 -13.05
N SER A 302 3.25 16.60 -13.57
CA SER A 302 3.23 18.06 -13.81
C SER A 302 2.66 18.78 -12.60
N TYR A 303 3.33 19.85 -12.16
CA TYR A 303 2.71 20.84 -11.28
C TYR A 303 1.58 21.54 -12.06
N PRO A 304 0.38 21.72 -11.47
CA PRO A 304 -0.60 22.66 -12.01
C PRO A 304 -0.09 24.11 -11.97
#